data_AF-H4F3P7-F1
#
_entry.id   AF-H4F3P7-F1
#
_cell.length_a   1.000
_cell.length_b   1.000
_cell.length_c   1.000
_cell.angle_alpha   90.00
_cell.angle_beta   90.00
_cell.angle_gamma   90.00
#
_symmetry.space_group_name_H-M   'P 1'
#
loop_
_entity.id
_entity.type
_entity.pdbx_description
1 polymer ?
#
loop_
_entity_poly.entity_id
_entity_poly.type
_entity_poly.pdbx_seq_one_letter_code
_entity_poly.pdbx_strand_id
1 'polypeptide(L)'
;MAKWTLVKNEGSIEVCQWELPGELTEPQVEEIVRRMVCKVLSDDEIIISSLPLGDPKRYILLDRNEDPGLIRMGENPSIHMGENPFYVATYSD
;
A
#
# COMPACT_ATOMS: atom_id res chain seq x y z
N MET A 1 6.52 -21.04 -4.66
CA MET A 1 5.13 -20.73 -5.08
C MET A 1 4.98 -19.28 -4.72
N ALA A 2 4.84 -18.44 -5.74
CA ALA A 2 4.58 -17.01 -5.64
C ALA A 2 3.64 -16.67 -4.48
N LYS A 3 4.16 -15.96 -3.47
CA LYS A 3 3.41 -15.55 -2.29
C LYS A 3 3.55 -14.06 -2.08
N TRP A 4 2.42 -13.41 -1.83
CA TRP A 4 2.40 -12.02 -1.40
C TRP A 4 2.20 -11.96 0.11
N THR A 5 3.03 -11.17 0.77
CA THR A 5 2.89 -10.84 2.19
C THR A 5 2.44 -9.40 2.32
N LEU A 6 1.35 -9.15 3.04
CA LEU A 6 0.86 -7.81 3.35
C LEU A 6 1.16 -7.48 4.81
N VAL A 7 1.79 -6.33 5.04
CA VAL A 7 2.15 -5.83 6.36
C VAL A 7 1.46 -4.50 6.62
N LYS A 8 0.85 -4.34 7.80
CA LYS A 8 0.36 -3.05 8.32
C LYS A 8 1.40 -2.48 9.28
N ASN A 9 1.78 -1.23 9.07
CA ASN A 9 2.68 -0.48 9.94
C ASN A 9 1.97 0.76 10.52
N GLU A 10 2.28 1.08 11.78
CA GLU A 10 1.93 2.34 12.44
C GLU A 10 3.23 3.07 12.80
N GLY A 11 3.62 4.04 11.97
CA GLY A 11 4.97 4.58 11.99
C GLY A 11 6.02 3.49 11.75
N SER A 12 7.04 3.42 12.60
CA SER A 12 8.10 2.40 12.49
C SER A 12 7.73 1.02 13.05
N ILE A 13 6.49 0.82 13.50
CA ILE A 13 6.07 -0.40 14.19
C ILE A 13 5.23 -1.26 13.25
N GLU A 14 5.68 -2.49 13.02
CA GLU A 14 4.86 -3.52 12.41
C GLU A 14 3.76 -3.96 13.39
N VAL A 15 2.49 -3.85 12.96
CA VAL A 15 1.33 -4.16 13.80
C VAL A 15 0.70 -5.49 13.41
N CYS A 16 0.63 -5.79 12.12
CA CYS A 16 0.00 -7.00 11.61
C CYS A 16 0.66 -7.45 10.31
N GLN A 17 0.67 -8.75 10.07
CA GLN A 17 1.12 -9.38 8.84
C GLN A 17 0.09 -10.42 8.37
N TRP A 18 -0.14 -10.49 7.06
CA TRP A 18 -1.00 -11.47 6.41
C TRP A 18 -0.30 -12.10 5.20
N GLU A 19 -0.48 -13.41 5.01
CA GLU A 19 -0.17 -14.08 3.74
C GLU A 19 -1.40 -13.99 2.85
N LEU A 20 -1.26 -13.40 1.66
CA LEU A 20 -2.37 -13.31 0.71
C LEU A 20 -2.55 -14.66 -0.01
N PRO A 21 -3.80 -15.14 -0.15
CA PRO A 21 -4.07 -16.45 -0.72
C PRO A 21 -3.93 -16.46 -2.25
N GLY A 22 -3.34 -17.53 -2.76
CA GLY A 22 -3.30 -17.84 -4.20
C GLY A 22 -2.28 -17.02 -5.00
N GLU A 23 -2.29 -17.25 -6.30
CA GLU A 23 -1.43 -16.54 -7.26
C GLU A 23 -2.11 -15.20 -7.64
N LEU A 24 -1.85 -14.16 -6.84
CA LEU A 24 -2.35 -12.82 -7.11
C LEU A 24 -1.37 -12.05 -8.01
N THR A 25 -1.94 -11.39 -9.02
CA THR A 25 -1.21 -10.44 -9.85
C THR A 25 -0.98 -9.12 -9.09
N GLU A 26 0.06 -8.39 -9.48
CA GLU A 26 0.39 -7.11 -8.87
C GLU A 26 -0.79 -6.10 -8.83
N PRO A 27 -1.60 -5.92 -9.89
CA PRO A 27 -2.77 -5.03 -9.83
C PRO A 27 -3.85 -5.48 -8.86
N GLN A 28 -4.02 -6.80 -8.66
CA GLN A 28 -4.96 -7.33 -7.68
C GLN A 28 -4.49 -7.05 -6.26
N VAL A 29 -3.19 -7.19 -6.01
CA VAL A 29 -2.59 -6.86 -4.71
C VAL A 29 -2.68 -5.37 -4.45
N GLU A 30 -2.38 -4.53 -5.45
CA GLU A 30 -2.54 -3.08 -5.34
C GLU A 30 -3.94 -2.68 -4.90
N GLU A 31 -4.97 -3.25 -5.51
CA GLU A 31 -6.35 -2.97 -5.15
C GLU A 31 -6.69 -3.44 -3.72
N ILE A 32 -6.11 -4.55 -3.26
CA ILE A 32 -6.23 -5.00 -1.86
C ILE A 32 -5.58 -3.97 -0.93
N VAL A 33 -4.35 -3.55 -1.19
CA VAL A 33 -3.64 -2.55 -0.38
C VAL A 33 -4.44 -1.25 -0.33
N ARG A 34 -4.92 -0.75 -1.48
CA ARG A 34 -5.75 0.45 -1.58
C ARG A 34 -6.99 0.37 -0.69
N ARG A 35 -7.73 -0.75 -0.75
CA ARG A 35 -8.92 -0.97 0.09
C ARG A 35 -8.59 -1.01 1.58
N MET A 36 -7.43 -1.56 1.94
CA MET A 36 -6.99 -1.62 3.33
C MET A 36 -6.64 -0.22 3.86
N VAL A 37 -5.98 0.61 3.04
CA VAL A 37 -5.75 2.04 3.37
C VAL A 37 -7.08 2.78 3.51
N CYS A 38 -8.03 2.62 2.59
CA CYS A 38 -9.33 3.30 2.68
C CYS A 38 -10.11 2.99 3.96
N LYS A 39 -9.88 1.85 4.62
CA LYS A 39 -10.57 1.51 5.90
C LYS A 39 -10.16 2.40 7.07
N VAL A 40 -9.00 3.06 6.98
CA VAL A 40 -8.46 3.89 8.06
C VAL A 40 -8.52 5.38 7.75
N LEU A 41 -8.82 5.75 6.50
CA LEU A 41 -8.97 7.13 6.08
C LEU A 41 -10.37 7.66 6.38
N SER A 42 -10.45 8.96 6.63
CA SER A 42 -11.71 9.70 6.64
C SER A 42 -12.26 9.87 5.22
N ASP A 43 -13.56 10.13 5.12
CA ASP A 43 -14.24 10.38 3.84
C ASP A 43 -13.58 11.54 3.07
N ASP A 44 -13.18 12.60 3.77
CA ASP A 44 -12.51 13.77 3.18
C ASP A 44 -11.15 13.38 2.57
N GLU A 45 -10.34 12.58 3.28
CA GLU A 45 -9.06 12.08 2.77
C GLU A 45 -9.26 11.21 1.53
N ILE A 46 -10.27 10.34 1.52
CA ILE A 46 -10.59 9.50 0.35
C ILE A 46 -10.97 10.38 -0.84
N ILE A 47 -11.84 11.37 -0.64
CA ILE A 47 -12.31 12.27 -1.70
C ILE A 47 -11.14 13.08 -2.25
N ILE A 48 -10.32 13.66 -1.37
CA ILE A 48 -9.18 14.49 -1.74
C ILE A 48 -8.11 13.66 -2.47
N SER A 49 -7.88 12.42 -2.04
CA SER A 49 -6.97 11.49 -2.72
C SER A 49 -7.49 10.96 -4.05
N SER A 50 -8.79 11.08 -4.31
CA SER A 50 -9.43 10.67 -5.57
C SER A 50 -9.45 11.78 -6.62
N LEU A 51 -8.98 12.99 -6.31
CA LEU A 51 -8.88 14.10 -7.26
C LEU A 51 -7.92 13.76 -8.42
N PRO A 52 -8.07 14.38 -9.61
CA PRO A 52 -7.19 14.12 -10.75
C PRO A 52 -5.71 14.39 -10.46
N LEU A 53 -4.81 13.68 -11.14
CA LEU A 53 -3.37 13.91 -11.04
C LEU A 53 -3.06 15.36 -11.43
N GLY A 54 -2.29 16.06 -10.59
CA GLY A 54 -1.94 17.46 -10.79
C GLY A 54 -2.92 18.48 -10.17
N ASP A 55 -4.01 18.04 -9.56
CA ASP A 55 -4.83 18.92 -8.73
C ASP A 55 -4.03 19.36 -7.49
N PRO A 56 -3.91 20.68 -7.20
CA PRO A 56 -3.11 21.18 -6.09
C PRO A 56 -3.63 20.76 -4.71
N LYS A 57 -4.89 20.30 -4.64
CA LYS A 57 -5.48 19.79 -3.40
C LYS A 57 -5.33 18.30 -3.27
N ARG A 58 -4.96 17.56 -4.32
CA ARG A 58 -4.84 16.10 -4.28
C ARG A 58 -3.81 15.68 -3.25
N TYR A 59 -4.17 14.69 -2.43
CA TYR A 59 -3.28 14.08 -1.46
C TYR A 59 -2.96 12.64 -1.85
N ILE A 60 -1.70 12.22 -1.78
CA ILE A 60 -1.20 10.97 -2.39
C ILE A 60 -1.27 9.75 -1.45
N LEU A 61 -2.39 9.56 -0.75
CA LEU A 61 -2.54 8.43 0.21
C LEU A 61 -2.90 7.10 -0.47
N LEU A 62 -3.58 7.15 -1.62
CA LEU A 62 -4.08 5.98 -2.36
C LEU A 62 -3.23 5.64 -3.60
N ASP A 63 -2.17 6.40 -3.81
CA ASP A 63 -1.19 6.19 -4.85
C ASP A 63 -0.06 5.30 -4.34
N ARG A 64 0.59 4.57 -5.26
CA ARG A 64 1.80 3.83 -4.89
C ARG A 64 2.87 4.83 -4.47
N ASN A 65 3.36 4.69 -3.25
CA ASN A 65 4.55 5.40 -2.82
C ASN A 65 5.76 4.83 -3.56
N GLU A 66 6.26 5.57 -4.54
CA GLU A 66 7.60 5.35 -5.11
C GLU A 66 8.69 5.90 -4.18
N ASP A 67 8.55 5.75 -2.86
CA ASP A 67 9.51 6.30 -1.91
C ASP A 67 10.87 5.59 -2.09
N PRO A 68 11.91 6.29 -2.57
CA PRO A 68 13.24 5.71 -2.73
C PRO A 68 13.91 5.35 -1.39
N GLY A 69 13.36 5.84 -0.26
CA GLY A 69 13.80 5.55 1.10
C GLY A 69 13.19 4.29 1.71
N LEU A 70 12.16 3.69 1.08
CA LEU A 70 11.73 2.36 1.50
C LEU A 70 12.84 1.37 1.16
N ILE A 71 13.46 0.82 2.19
CA ILE A 71 14.41 -0.28 2.06
C ILE A 71 13.67 -1.42 1.37
N ARG A 72 13.83 -1.53 0.05
CA ARG A 72 13.39 -2.69 -0.73
C ARG A 72 14.17 -3.88 -0.17
N MET A 73 13.53 -4.69 0.67
CA MET A 73 14.11 -5.96 1.10
C MET A 73 14.08 -6.91 -0.11
N GLY A 74 15.07 -6.77 -1.00
CA GLY A 74 15.28 -7.61 -2.18
C GLY A 74 14.92 -6.97 -3.52
N GLU A 75 15.17 -7.73 -4.60
CA GLU A 75 14.81 -7.40 -5.99
C GLU A 75 13.32 -7.61 -6.29
N ASN A 76 12.54 -8.06 -5.30
CA ASN A 76 11.15 -8.43 -5.48
C ASN A 76 10.21 -7.21 -5.49
N PRO A 77 9.13 -7.24 -6.29
CA PRO A 77 8.17 -6.15 -6.35
C PRO A 77 7.53 -5.92 -4.98
N SER A 78 7.36 -4.64 -4.63
CA SER A 78 6.66 -4.21 -3.43
C SER A 78 5.66 -3.09 -3.75
N ILE A 79 4.54 -3.08 -3.01
CA ILE A 79 3.49 -2.07 -3.13
C ILE A 79 3.32 -1.41 -1.78
N HIS A 80 3.54 -0.09 -1.72
CA HIS A 80 3.41 0.70 -0.51
C HIS A 80 2.35 1.79 -0.70
N MET A 81 1.42 1.92 0.24
CA MET A 81 0.40 2.97 0.25
C MET A 81 0.04 3.40 1.68
N GLY A 82 -0.47 4.62 1.82
CA GLY A 82 -0.75 5.27 3.09
C GLY A 82 0.46 6.01 3.67
N GLU A 83 0.25 6.66 4.81
CA GLU A 83 1.26 7.47 5.50
C GLU A 83 1.39 7.05 6.96
N ASN A 84 0.28 6.97 7.70
CA ASN A 84 0.23 6.39 9.04
C ASN A 84 -1.23 6.10 9.49
N PRO A 85 -1.69 4.84 9.57
CA PRO A 85 -0.94 3.63 9.23
C PRO A 85 -0.67 3.52 7.72
N PHE A 86 0.38 2.78 7.37
CA PHE A 86 0.69 2.44 5.98
C PHE A 86 0.78 0.93 5.79
N TYR A 87 0.60 0.50 4.54
CA TYR A 87 0.55 -0.91 4.17
C TYR A 87 1.59 -1.22 3.13
N VAL A 88 2.32 -2.32 3.31
CA VAL A 88 3.35 -2.79 2.39
C VAL A 88 3.03 -4.21 1.97
N ALA A 89 2.83 -4.45 0.67
CA ALA A 89 2.77 -5.79 0.11
C ALA A 89 4.12 -6.14 -0.52
N THR A 90 4.69 -7.30 -0.21
CA THR A 90 5.96 -7.80 -0.76
C THR A 90 5.76 -9.15 -1.43
N TYR A 91 6.41 -9.35 -2.58
CA TYR A 91 6.41 -10.62 -3.29
C TYR A 91 7.57 -11.52 -2.84
N SER A 92 7.35 -12.83 -2.75
CA SER A 92 8.35 -13.87 -2.49
C SER A 92 8.08 -15.07 -3.39
N ASP A 93 9.11 -15.62 -4.03
CA ASP A 93 9.02 -16.78 -4.94
C ASP A 93 9.28 -18.13 -4.23
#